data_AF-A0A4C1XHS8-F1
#
_entry.id   AF-A0A4C1XHS8-F1
#
_cell.length_a   1.000
_cell.length_b   1.000
_cell.length_c   1.000
_cell.angle_alpha   90.00
_cell.angle_beta   90.00
_cell.angle_gamma   90.00
#
_symmetry.space_group_name_H-M   'P 1'
#
loop_
_entity.id
_entity.type
_entity.pdbx_description
1 polymer ?
#
loop_
_entity_poly.entity_id
_entity_poly.type
_entity_poly.pdbx_seq_one_letter_code
_entity_poly.pdbx_strand_id
1 'polypeptide(L)'
;MTMFPQVCEQLENDKTDKITFEDSVVQHLSSVISSLQQYFPDTDNRQSNSWVLRPFLTGDHIFKDEDMSAKVEFLGLREDCTLKVEFQNYDLCTFWKKVRAEYPIIADRALKMLVPFATTYRCESGFSTLVTLKTKARNRLNVEHDLRCALSETLPNL
;
A
#
# COMPACT_ATOMS: atom_id res chain seq x y z
N MET A 1 10.32 -21.12 31.88
CA MET A 1 10.87 -20.85 30.53
C MET A 1 10.56 -19.40 30.20
N THR A 2 11.54 -18.51 30.35
CA THR A 2 11.41 -17.09 30.05
C THR A 2 11.45 -16.90 28.53
N MET A 3 10.41 -16.28 27.97
CA MET A 3 10.12 -16.27 26.53
C MET A 3 11.07 -15.34 25.74
N PHE A 4 11.84 -14.47 26.43
CA PHE A 4 12.78 -13.52 25.83
C PHE A 4 14.00 -13.24 26.73
N PRO A 5 15.06 -14.07 26.66
CA PRO A 5 16.24 -13.97 27.54
C PRO A 5 17.00 -12.65 27.44
N GLN A 6 17.13 -12.09 26.23
CA GLN A 6 17.84 -10.82 25.99
C GLN A 6 17.13 -9.61 26.60
N VAL A 7 15.79 -9.64 26.66
CA VAL A 7 14.99 -8.55 27.26
C VAL A 7 15.14 -8.56 28.79
N CYS A 8 15.17 -9.74 29.39
CA CYS A 8 15.44 -9.90 30.82
C CYS A 8 16.85 -9.41 31.20
N GLU A 9 17.85 -9.76 30.39
CA GLU A 9 19.24 -9.35 30.59
C GLU A 9 19.41 -7.82 30.50
N GLN A 10 18.67 -7.14 29.62
CA GLN A 10 18.69 -5.68 29.52
C GLN A 10 17.98 -4.98 30.71
N LEU A 11 16.85 -5.52 31.17
CA LEU A 11 16.11 -4.98 32.33
C LEU A 11 16.87 -5.12 33.65
N GLU A 12 17.74 -6.13 33.77
CA GLU A 12 18.58 -6.32 34.96
C GLU A 12 19.78 -5.37 34.99
N ASN A 13 20.31 -4.99 33.81
CA ASN A 13 21.47 -4.11 33.66
C ASN A 13 21.14 -2.61 33.74
N ASP A 14 19.91 -2.19 33.46
CA ASP A 14 19.49 -0.77 33.43
C ASP A 14 19.15 -0.17 34.82
N LYS A 15 19.45 -0.84 35.94
CA LYS A 15 19.19 -0.31 37.29
C LYS A 15 20.04 0.92 37.67
N THR A 16 20.96 1.37 36.82
CA THR A 16 21.96 2.40 37.14
C THR A 16 21.91 3.68 36.32
N ASP A 17 21.05 3.81 35.31
CA ASP A 17 20.89 5.09 34.60
C ASP A 17 19.42 5.46 34.40
N LYS A 18 19.13 6.75 34.61
CA LYS A 18 17.80 7.37 34.67
C LYS A 18 17.00 7.38 33.35
N ILE A 19 17.37 6.54 32.39
CA ILE A 19 16.59 6.32 31.17
C ILE A 19 15.90 4.98 31.37
N THR A 20 14.63 5.06 31.71
CA THR A 20 13.81 3.88 31.95
C THR A 20 13.69 3.10 30.64
N PHE A 21 13.66 1.78 30.67
CA PHE A 21 13.37 0.95 29.47
C PHE A 21 12.16 1.47 28.69
N GLU A 22 11.16 2.02 29.40
CA GLU A 22 10.01 2.71 28.83
C GLU A 22 10.37 3.88 27.91
N ASP A 23 11.35 4.72 28.28
CA ASP A 23 11.82 5.84 27.47
C ASP A 23 12.48 5.36 26.18
N SER A 24 13.24 4.26 26.25
CA SER A 24 13.86 3.62 25.09
C SER A 24 12.82 3.05 24.13
N VAL A 25 11.77 2.42 24.66
CA VAL A 25 10.63 1.93 23.87
C VAL A 25 9.90 3.08 23.19
N VAL A 26 9.60 4.16 23.91
CA VAL A 26 8.92 5.35 23.36
C VAL A 26 9.76 6.00 22.27
N GLN A 27 11.07 6.13 22.48
CA GLN A 27 11.99 6.68 21.47
C GLN A 27 12.04 5.82 20.22
N HIS A 28 12.10 4.49 20.37
CA HIS A 28 12.07 3.57 19.22
C HIS A 28 10.77 3.66 18.45
N LEU A 29 9.62 3.61 19.14
CA LEU A 29 8.30 3.74 18.50
C LEU A 29 8.16 5.07 17.77
N SER A 30 8.66 6.17 18.34
CA SER A 30 8.65 7.49 17.70
C SER A 30 9.51 7.52 16.43
N SER A 31 10.68 6.85 16.45
CA SER A 31 11.54 6.69 15.27
C SER A 31 10.87 5.85 14.18
N VAL A 32 10.19 4.76 14.56
CA VAL A 32 9.42 3.91 13.64
C VAL A 32 8.27 4.69 13.01
N ILE A 33 7.51 5.46 13.80
CA ILE A 33 6.43 6.32 13.29
C ILE A 33 6.98 7.34 12.29
N SER A 34 8.08 8.02 12.63
CA SER A 34 8.73 8.99 11.74
C SER A 34 9.18 8.36 10.42
N SER A 35 9.73 7.15 10.49
CA SER A 35 10.13 6.37 9.31
C SER A 35 8.92 5.98 8.48
N LEU A 36 7.85 5.49 9.11
CA LEU A 36 6.60 5.14 8.43
C LEU A 36 5.97 6.36 7.75
N GLN A 37 6.00 7.54 8.37
CA GLN A 37 5.50 8.78 7.75
C GLN A 37 6.26 9.20 6.50
N GLN A 38 7.56 8.86 6.38
CA GLN A 38 8.31 9.08 5.13
C GLN A 38 7.80 8.20 3.98
N TYR A 39 7.37 6.97 4.28
CA TYR A 39 6.86 6.04 3.28
C TYR A 39 5.35 6.21 3.04
N PHE A 40 4.58 6.65 4.03
CA PHE A 40 3.13 6.82 3.95
C PHE A 40 2.78 8.28 4.21
N PRO A 41 2.87 9.16 3.18
CA PRO A 41 2.51 10.56 3.34
C PRO A 41 1.03 10.68 3.71
N ASP A 42 0.82 11.31 4.86
CA ASP A 42 -0.44 11.77 5.45
C ASP A 42 -1.63 10.76 5.42
N THR A 43 -1.63 9.85 6.40
CA THR A 43 -2.74 8.94 6.66
C THR A 43 -3.98 9.60 7.27
N ASP A 44 -3.95 10.88 7.65
CA ASP A 44 -5.13 11.57 8.21
C ASP A 44 -6.21 11.83 7.16
N ASN A 45 -5.88 11.71 5.87
CA ASN A 45 -6.85 11.84 4.78
C ASN A 45 -7.77 10.62 4.59
N ARG A 46 -7.79 9.66 5.54
CA ARG A 46 -8.65 8.46 5.49
C ARG A 46 -10.13 8.78 5.26
N GLN A 47 -10.63 9.86 5.88
CA GLN A 47 -12.01 10.35 5.69
C GLN A 47 -12.24 10.87 4.27
N SER A 48 -11.28 11.62 3.73
CA SER A 48 -11.33 12.21 2.38
C SER A 48 -11.22 11.16 1.27
N ASN A 49 -10.59 10.02 1.53
CA ASN A 49 -10.46 8.93 0.56
C ASN A 49 -11.61 7.91 0.64
N SER A 50 -12.61 8.14 1.50
CA SER A 50 -13.72 7.21 1.70
C SER A 50 -14.56 6.95 0.44
N TRP A 51 -14.63 7.89 -0.50
CA TRP A 51 -15.30 7.70 -1.79
C TRP A 51 -14.65 6.65 -2.68
N VAL A 52 -13.36 6.37 -2.49
CA VAL A 52 -12.71 5.28 -3.23
C VAL A 52 -13.31 3.94 -2.83
N LEU A 53 -13.61 3.78 -1.54
CA LEU A 53 -14.18 2.56 -0.96
C LEU A 53 -15.70 2.51 -1.07
N ARG A 54 -16.38 3.66 -1.10
CA ARG A 54 -17.84 3.78 -1.06
C ARG A 54 -18.35 4.90 -1.99
N PRO A 55 -18.07 4.85 -3.30
CA PRO A 55 -18.35 5.96 -4.22
C PRO A 55 -19.85 6.35 -4.25
N PHE A 56 -20.74 5.38 -4.06
CA PHE A 56 -22.20 5.58 -4.09
C PHE A 56 -22.83 6.03 -2.76
N LEU A 57 -22.06 6.10 -1.67
CA LEU A 57 -22.55 6.50 -0.34
C LEU A 57 -21.93 7.80 0.15
N THR A 58 -20.88 8.29 -0.50
CA THR A 58 -20.19 9.51 -0.07
C THR A 58 -20.83 10.76 -0.69
N GLY A 59 -20.85 11.85 0.10
CA GLY A 59 -21.37 13.14 -0.32
C GLY A 59 -20.56 13.79 -1.45
N ASP A 60 -21.12 14.83 -2.05
CA ASP A 60 -20.52 15.63 -3.12
C ASP A 60 -19.45 16.63 -2.65
N HIS A 61 -19.35 16.86 -1.34
CA HIS A 61 -18.42 17.81 -0.71
C HIS A 61 -16.94 17.35 -0.68
N ILE A 62 -16.62 16.20 -1.26
CA ILE A 62 -15.26 15.65 -1.30
C ILE A 62 -14.37 16.45 -2.23
N PHE A 63 -14.91 16.84 -3.38
CA PHE A 63 -14.19 17.63 -4.37
C PHE A 63 -14.46 19.10 -4.11
N LYS A 64 -13.38 19.87 -3.94
CA LYS A 64 -13.44 21.34 -3.82
C LYS A 64 -14.06 21.93 -5.08
N ASP A 65 -14.70 23.09 -4.97
CA ASP A 65 -15.32 23.77 -6.12
C ASP A 65 -14.30 24.23 -7.17
N GLU A 66 -13.02 24.31 -6.81
CA GLU A 66 -11.91 24.55 -7.76
C GLU A 66 -11.70 23.36 -8.71
N ASP A 67 -12.14 22.16 -8.34
CA ASP A 67 -11.92 20.90 -9.05
C ASP A 67 -13.20 20.39 -9.73
N MET A 68 -13.80 21.27 -10.53
CA MET A 68 -15.10 21.03 -11.16
C MET A 68 -15.13 19.78 -12.03
N SER A 69 -14.06 19.49 -12.78
CA SER A 69 -14.03 18.32 -13.65
C SER A 69 -14.15 17.02 -12.88
N ALA A 70 -13.42 16.87 -11.77
CA ALA A 70 -13.53 15.69 -10.91
C ALA A 70 -14.89 15.61 -10.21
N LYS A 71 -15.44 16.76 -9.80
CA LYS A 71 -16.77 16.84 -9.18
C LYS A 71 -17.87 16.40 -10.14
N VAL A 72 -17.83 16.84 -11.41
CA VAL A 72 -18.80 16.45 -12.44
C VAL A 72 -18.71 14.96 -12.75
N GLU A 73 -17.51 14.42 -12.94
CA GLU A 73 -17.34 12.97 -13.14
C GLU A 73 -17.85 12.17 -11.94
N PHE A 74 -17.54 12.59 -10.72
CA PHE A 74 -17.98 11.90 -9.51
C PHE A 74 -19.51 11.90 -9.37
N LEU A 75 -20.16 13.03 -9.67
CA LEU A 75 -21.62 13.10 -9.70
C LEU A 75 -22.21 12.17 -10.77
N GLY A 76 -21.62 12.15 -11.97
CA GLY A 76 -22.03 11.24 -13.04
C GLY A 76 -21.94 9.77 -12.60
N LEU A 77 -20.79 9.37 -12.04
CA LEU A 77 -20.59 8.02 -11.48
C LEU A 77 -21.65 7.68 -10.42
N ARG A 78 -21.97 8.62 -9.53
CA ARG A 78 -22.88 8.36 -8.41
C ARG A 78 -24.32 8.12 -8.84
N GLU A 79 -24.74 8.79 -9.91
CA GLU A 79 -26.07 8.65 -10.50
C GLU A 79 -26.17 7.47 -11.49
N ASP A 80 -25.06 6.80 -11.80
CA ASP A 80 -25.05 5.62 -12.65
C ASP A 80 -25.46 4.34 -11.87
N CYS A 81 -26.72 3.93 -12.07
CA CYS A 81 -27.27 2.70 -11.51
C CYS A 81 -26.58 1.42 -12.02
N THR A 82 -26.06 1.42 -13.25
CA THR A 82 -25.37 0.27 -13.83
C THR A 82 -24.04 0.06 -13.10
N LEU A 83 -23.24 1.12 -12.99
CA LEU A 83 -21.96 1.07 -12.25
C LEU A 83 -22.18 0.76 -10.77
N LYS A 84 -23.30 1.19 -10.18
CA LYS A 84 -23.67 0.84 -8.80
C LYS A 84 -23.89 -0.66 -8.60
N VAL A 85 -24.53 -1.33 -9.56
CA VAL A 85 -24.70 -2.79 -9.52
C VAL A 85 -23.36 -3.48 -9.76
N GLU A 86 -22.59 -3.02 -10.74
CA GLU A 86 -21.27 -3.59 -11.06
C GLU A 86 -20.29 -3.49 -9.90
N PHE A 87 -20.34 -2.39 -9.13
CA PHE A 87 -19.53 -2.22 -7.93
C PHE A 87 -19.69 -3.35 -6.91
N GLN A 88 -20.87 -3.98 -6.85
CA GLN A 88 -21.12 -5.10 -5.94
C GLN A 88 -20.57 -6.43 -6.48
N ASN A 89 -20.29 -6.50 -7.78
CA ASN A 89 -19.88 -7.72 -8.47
C ASN A 89 -18.37 -7.79 -8.75
N TYR A 90 -17.67 -6.65 -8.73
CA TYR A 90 -16.23 -6.58 -8.99
C TYR A 90 -15.44 -6.26 -7.72
N ASP A 91 -14.18 -6.72 -7.69
CA ASP A 91 -13.23 -6.18 -6.72
C ASP A 91 -12.94 -4.71 -7.02
N LEU A 92 -12.43 -4.01 -6.00
CA LEU A 92 -12.31 -2.56 -6.03
C LEU A 92 -11.35 -2.07 -7.14
N CYS A 93 -10.22 -2.75 -7.34
CA CYS A 93 -9.25 -2.37 -8.36
C CYS A 93 -9.81 -2.60 -9.77
N THR A 94 -10.49 -3.72 -10.00
CA THR A 94 -11.13 -4.03 -11.28
C THR A 94 -12.26 -3.05 -11.59
N PHE A 95 -13.08 -2.70 -10.60
CA PHE A 95 -14.11 -1.69 -10.74
C PHE A 95 -13.54 -0.35 -11.22
N TRP A 96 -12.54 0.20 -10.51
CA TRP A 96 -11.96 1.49 -10.88
C TRP A 96 -11.22 1.46 -12.22
N LYS A 97 -10.64 0.31 -12.61
CA LYS A 97 -10.09 0.12 -13.97
C LYS A 97 -11.17 0.22 -15.05
N LYS A 98 -12.37 -0.31 -14.79
CA LYS A 98 -13.50 -0.26 -15.72
C LYS A 98 -14.09 1.15 -15.83
N VAL A 99 -14.33 1.78 -14.68
CA VAL A 99 -14.84 3.17 -14.57
C VAL A 99 -13.98 4.16 -15.34
N ARG A 100 -12.67 3.90 -15.45
CA ARG A 100 -11.71 4.72 -16.18
C ARG A 100 -12.09 5.03 -17.63
N ALA A 101 -12.87 4.16 -18.29
CA ALA A 101 -13.30 4.40 -19.67
C ALA A 101 -14.26 5.59 -19.79
N GLU A 102 -15.11 5.81 -18.79
CA GLU A 102 -16.17 6.83 -18.79
C GLU A 102 -15.84 8.01 -17.87
N TYR A 103 -15.15 7.74 -16.76
CA TYR A 103 -14.79 8.74 -15.73
C TYR A 103 -13.29 8.67 -15.38
N PRO A 104 -12.41 9.05 -16.32
CA PRO A 104 -10.96 8.85 -16.19
C PRO A 104 -10.32 9.65 -15.05
N ILE A 105 -10.78 10.87 -14.75
CA ILE A 105 -10.16 11.74 -13.74
C ILE A 105 -10.33 11.14 -12.35
N ILE A 106 -11.54 10.73 -12.00
CA ILE A 106 -11.81 10.12 -10.69
C ILE A 106 -11.24 8.70 -10.60
N ALA A 107 -11.28 7.93 -11.70
CA ALA A 107 -10.70 6.59 -11.72
C ALA A 107 -9.19 6.60 -11.53
N ASP A 108 -8.47 7.51 -12.18
CA ASP A 108 -7.02 7.63 -12.02
C ASP A 108 -6.64 8.01 -10.58
N ARG A 109 -7.42 8.88 -9.94
CA ARG A 109 -7.20 9.25 -8.53
C ARG A 109 -7.47 8.07 -7.60
N ALA A 110 -8.57 7.35 -7.82
CA ALA A 110 -8.91 6.14 -7.08
C ALA A 110 -7.81 5.08 -7.22
N LEU A 111 -7.35 4.80 -8.44
CA LEU A 111 -6.29 3.83 -8.70
C LEU A 111 -4.95 4.24 -8.07
N LYS A 112 -4.59 5.53 -8.09
CA LYS A 112 -3.39 6.02 -7.38
C LYS A 112 -3.45 5.76 -5.88
N MET A 113 -4.64 5.82 -5.28
CA MET A 113 -4.84 5.52 -3.86
C MET A 113 -4.90 4.01 -3.56
N LEU A 114 -5.47 3.22 -4.47
CA LEU A 114 -5.64 1.77 -4.31
C LEU A 114 -4.43 0.94 -4.67
N VAL A 115 -3.48 1.53 -5.39
CA VAL A 115 -2.20 0.91 -5.67
C VAL A 115 -1.12 1.60 -4.82
N PRO A 116 -1.24 1.59 -3.46
CA PRO A 116 -0.14 2.07 -2.65
C PRO A 116 1.01 1.06 -2.82
N PHE A 117 2.16 1.53 -3.28
CA PHE A 117 3.43 0.82 -3.13
C PHE A 117 3.47 -0.63 -3.65
N ALA A 118 2.70 -0.95 -4.70
CA ALA A 118 2.96 -2.17 -5.46
C ALA A 118 4.37 -2.17 -6.07
N THR A 119 5.06 -1.02 -6.11
CA THR A 119 6.46 -0.95 -6.52
C THR A 119 7.43 -1.17 -5.37
N THR A 120 7.37 -0.56 -4.19
CA THR A 120 8.51 -0.70 -3.25
C THR A 120 8.69 -2.12 -2.71
N TYR A 121 7.68 -2.75 -2.10
CA TYR A 121 7.84 -4.13 -1.60
C TYR A 121 8.07 -5.14 -2.73
N ARG A 122 7.33 -5.04 -3.85
CA ARG A 122 7.55 -5.95 -4.98
C ARG A 122 8.88 -5.68 -5.69
N CYS A 123 9.35 -4.44 -5.76
CA CYS A 123 10.68 -4.11 -6.29
C CYS A 123 11.74 -4.61 -5.32
N GLU A 124 11.62 -4.43 -4.01
CA GLU A 124 12.56 -4.97 -3.02
C GLU A 124 12.61 -6.49 -3.05
N SER A 125 11.44 -7.15 -3.14
CA SER A 125 11.33 -8.59 -3.37
C SER A 125 11.95 -8.98 -4.72
N GLY A 126 11.74 -8.17 -5.76
CA GLY A 126 12.31 -8.33 -7.10
C GLY A 126 13.83 -8.25 -7.09
N PHE A 127 14.38 -7.24 -6.43
CA PHE A 127 15.81 -7.03 -6.22
C PHE A 127 16.41 -8.15 -5.37
N SER A 128 15.74 -8.55 -4.30
CA SER A 128 16.17 -9.68 -3.47
C SER A 128 16.24 -10.97 -4.29
N THR A 129 15.22 -11.24 -5.11
CA THR A 129 15.19 -12.38 -6.03
C THR A 129 16.33 -12.30 -7.04
N LEU A 130 16.56 -11.14 -7.66
CA LEU A 130 17.67 -10.91 -8.57
C LEU A 130 19.04 -11.18 -7.91
N VAL A 131 19.24 -10.71 -6.67
CA VAL A 131 20.46 -10.97 -5.90
C VAL A 131 20.63 -12.47 -5.66
N THR A 132 19.57 -13.19 -5.25
CA THR A 132 19.66 -14.64 -5.03
C THR A 132 20.02 -15.40 -6.31
N LEU A 133 19.41 -15.04 -7.44
CA LEU A 133 19.69 -15.63 -8.76
C LEU A 133 21.15 -15.38 -9.15
N LYS A 134 21.64 -14.15 -9.08
CA LYS A 134 23.03 -13.80 -9.41
C LYS A 134 24.05 -14.54 -8.53
N THR A 135 23.74 -14.70 -7.24
CA THR A 135 24.70 -15.28 -6.28
C THR A 135 24.77 -16.80 -6.39
N LYS A 136 23.66 -17.49 -6.68
CA LYS A 136 23.59 -18.95 -6.82
C LYS A 136 23.89 -19.44 -8.23
N ALA A 137 23.50 -18.70 -9.27
CA ALA A 137 23.65 -19.11 -10.67
C ALA A 137 24.97 -18.63 -11.31
N ARG A 138 26.09 -18.67 -10.57
CA ARG A 138 27.45 -18.12 -10.89
C ARG A 138 27.99 -18.30 -12.32
N ASN A 139 27.35 -19.09 -13.18
CA ASN A 139 27.77 -19.41 -14.54
C ASN A 139 26.84 -18.91 -15.67
N ARG A 140 25.73 -18.20 -15.40
CA ARG A 140 24.81 -17.71 -16.46
C ARG A 140 24.78 -16.19 -16.50
N LEU A 141 25.13 -15.61 -17.65
CA LEU A 141 25.20 -14.15 -17.86
C LEU A 141 23.81 -13.49 -17.98
N ASN A 142 22.76 -14.27 -18.29
CA ASN A 142 21.41 -13.75 -18.50
C ASN A 142 20.43 -14.34 -17.48
N VAL A 143 19.92 -13.48 -16.60
CA VAL A 143 18.97 -13.80 -15.50
C VAL A 143 17.54 -13.36 -15.81
N GLU A 144 17.28 -12.74 -16.97
CA GLU A 144 15.98 -12.13 -17.28
C GLU A 144 14.84 -13.16 -17.26
N HIS A 145 15.04 -14.31 -17.91
CA HIS A 145 14.03 -15.35 -17.98
C HIS A 145 13.75 -15.97 -16.61
N ASP A 146 14.81 -16.29 -15.86
CA ASP A 146 14.72 -16.90 -14.53
C ASP A 146 14.06 -15.93 -13.53
N LEU A 147 14.36 -14.63 -13.63
CA LEU A 147 13.73 -13.59 -12.81
C LEU A 147 12.24 -13.44 -13.15
N ARG A 148 11.88 -13.44 -14.44
CA ARG A 148 10.47 -13.38 -14.87
C ARG A 148 9.67 -14.57 -14.34
N CYS A 149 10.23 -15.78 -14.40
CA CYS A 149 9.61 -16.97 -13.81
C CYS A 149 9.49 -16.88 -12.29
N ALA A 150 10.55 -16.45 -11.59
CA ALA A 150 10.58 -16.37 -10.13
C ALA A 150 9.62 -15.30 -9.56
N LEU A 151 9.36 -14.24 -10.31
CA LEU A 151 8.44 -13.16 -9.91
C LEU A 151 7.01 -13.37 -10.41
N SER A 152 6.75 -14.40 -11.23
CA SER A 152 5.42 -14.65 -11.76
C SER A 152 4.51 -15.25 -10.69
N GLU A 153 3.28 -14.77 -10.64
CA GLU A 153 2.19 -15.37 -9.84
C GLU A 153 1.45 -16.47 -10.61
N THR A 154 1.80 -16.70 -11.87
CA THR A 154 1.16 -17.72 -12.71
C THR A 154 1.60 -19.11 -12.29
N LEU A 155 0.64 -20.01 -12.08
CA LEU A 155 0.91 -21.42 -11.85
C LEU A 155 1.63 -22.03 -13.07
N PRO A 156 2.65 -22.88 -12.87
CA PRO A 156 3.27 -23.63 -13.96
C PRO A 156 2.21 -24.52 -14.61
N ASN A 157 2.13 -24.48 -15.95
CA ASN A 157 1.42 -25.51 -16.69
C ASN A 157 2.27 -26.79 -16.60
N LEU A 158 1.86 -27.69 -15.70
CA LEU A 158 2.39 -29.05 -15.57
C LEU A 158 1.82 -29.96 -16.66
#